data_AF-A0A1U9VL36-F1
#
_entry.id   AF-A0A1U9VL36-F1
#
_cell.length_a   1.000
_cell.length_b   1.000
_cell.length_c   1.000
_cell.angle_alpha   90.00
_cell.angle_beta   90.00
_cell.angle_gamma   90.00
#
_symmetry.space_group_name_H-M   'P 1'
#
loop_
_entity.id
_entity.type
_entity.pdbx_description
1 polymer ?
#
loop_
_entity_poly.entity_id
_entity_poly.type
_entity_poly.pdbx_seq_one_letter_code
_entity_poly.pdbx_strand_id
1 'polypeptide(L)'
;MQTQKLRQRFEHAEHTIAELAQACATHENVPDALKQSIQQLDEQARQYHARLDGAKDEQPFVEAIDKLEAASDRAKTACQNAGKVDHTVQTAVMRAHAELSQLKHRLH
;
A
#
# COMPACT_ATOMS: atom_id res chain seq x y z
N MET A 1 -18.20 13.08 -8.70
CA MET A 1 -18.16 13.30 -7.23
C MET A 1 -17.62 12.08 -6.48
N GLN A 2 -18.00 10.84 -6.81
CA GLN A 2 -17.43 9.63 -6.16
C GLN A 2 -15.98 9.36 -6.56
N THR A 3 -15.65 9.39 -7.86
CA THR A 3 -14.29 9.16 -8.39
C THR A 3 -13.25 10.10 -7.78
N GLN A 4 -13.60 11.37 -7.55
CA GLN A 4 -12.71 12.35 -6.95
C GLN A 4 -12.40 12.06 -5.47
N LYS A 5 -13.38 11.57 -4.71
CA LYS A 5 -13.15 11.11 -3.32
C LYS A 5 -12.32 9.83 -3.29
N LEU A 6 -12.53 8.96 -4.28
CA LEU A 6 -11.77 7.74 -4.44
C LEU A 6 -10.30 8.02 -4.74
N ARG A 7 -10.06 8.97 -5.64
CA ARG A 7 -8.74 9.49 -5.96
C ARG A 7 -8.03 10.05 -4.74
N GLN A 8 -8.67 10.96 -3.99
CA GLN A 8 -8.06 11.49 -2.75
C GLN A 8 -7.71 10.41 -1.74
N ARG A 9 -8.54 9.37 -1.61
CA ARG A 9 -8.23 8.25 -0.71
C ARG A 9 -7.10 7.37 -1.23
N PHE A 10 -7.07 7.13 -2.53
CA PHE A 10 -6.00 6.41 -3.18
C PHE A 10 -4.67 7.13 -2.99
N GLU A 11 -4.65 8.45 -3.20
CA GLU A 11 -3.49 9.31 -2.95
C GLU A 11 -3.05 9.25 -1.48
N HIS A 12 -3.99 9.21 -0.54
CA HIS A 12 -3.65 9.04 0.88
C HIS A 12 -3.01 7.68 1.19
N ALA A 13 -3.54 6.61 0.59
CA ALA A 13 -2.97 5.27 0.72
C ALA A 13 -1.58 5.20 0.09
N GLU A 14 -1.39 5.76 -1.11
CA GLU A 14 -0.09 5.88 -1.77
C GLU A 14 0.93 6.61 -0.90
N HIS A 15 0.54 7.77 -0.33
CA HIS A 15 1.45 8.52 0.54
C HIS A 15 1.86 7.70 1.76
N THR A 16 0.91 7.01 2.39
CA THR A 16 1.17 6.12 3.53
C THR A 16 2.13 4.99 3.17
N ILE A 17 1.99 4.41 1.97
CA ILE A 17 2.87 3.37 1.44
C ILE A 17 4.27 3.93 1.16
N ALA A 18 4.37 5.12 0.57
CA ALA A 18 5.65 5.78 0.28
C ALA A 18 6.42 6.11 1.56
N GLU A 19 5.73 6.64 2.58
CA GLU A 19 6.30 6.87 3.91
C GLU A 19 6.79 5.57 4.55
N LEU A 20 6.00 4.49 4.44
CA LEU A 20 6.40 3.16 4.90
C LEU A 20 7.63 2.64 4.15
N ALA A 21 7.70 2.80 2.82
CA ALA A 21 8.83 2.38 2.01
C ALA A 21 10.11 3.14 2.38
N GLN A 22 9.99 4.44 2.61
CA GLN A 22 11.09 5.28 3.05
C GLN A 22 11.56 4.88 4.46
N ALA A 23 10.64 4.66 5.40
CA ALA A 23 10.98 4.17 6.73
C ALA A 23 11.68 2.80 6.66
N CYS A 24 11.18 1.88 5.83
CA CYS A 24 11.81 0.58 5.67
C CYS A 24 13.20 0.65 5.05
N ALA A 25 13.46 1.64 4.20
CA ALA A 25 14.78 1.87 3.62
C ALA A 25 15.78 2.45 4.63
N THR A 26 15.33 3.31 5.55
CA THR A 26 16.18 3.92 6.58
C THR A 26 16.44 3.02 7.77
N HIS A 27 15.51 2.10 8.09
CA HIS A 27 15.68 1.15 9.18
C HIS A 27 16.56 -0.05 8.76
N GLU A 28 17.68 -0.23 9.47
CA GLU A 28 18.62 -1.34 9.22
C GLU A 28 18.05 -2.72 9.62
N ASN A 29 17.15 -2.76 10.60
CA ASN A 29 16.53 -4.00 11.12
C ASN A 29 15.30 -4.47 10.34
N VAL A 30 15.19 -4.11 9.06
CA VAL A 30 14.10 -4.55 8.19
C VAL A 30 14.62 -5.65 7.26
N PRO A 31 14.01 -6.86 7.29
CA PRO A 31 14.44 -7.98 6.47
C PRO A 31 14.23 -7.69 4.99
N ASP A 32 15.12 -8.21 4.14
CA ASP A 32 15.09 -7.96 2.69
C ASP A 32 13.76 -8.37 2.05
N ALA A 33 13.16 -9.47 2.49
CA ALA A 33 11.85 -9.91 2.00
C ALA A 33 10.74 -8.87 2.25
N LEU A 34 10.79 -8.19 3.39
CA LEU A 34 9.84 -7.12 3.72
C LEU A 34 10.14 -5.86 2.91
N LYS A 35 11.42 -5.46 2.82
CA LYS A 35 11.85 -4.33 1.99
C LYS A 35 11.40 -4.50 0.55
N GLN A 36 11.62 -5.68 -0.04
CA GLN A 36 11.19 -6.00 -1.40
C GLN A 36 9.67 -5.94 -1.55
N SER A 37 8.92 -6.51 -0.60
CA SER A 37 7.45 -6.48 -0.65
C SER A 37 6.90 -5.06 -0.59
N ILE A 38 7.48 -4.20 0.25
CA ILE A 38 7.07 -2.80 0.41
C ILE A 38 7.50 -1.95 -0.79
N GLN A 39 8.71 -2.16 -1.33
CA GLN A 39 9.13 -1.48 -2.55
C GLN A 39 8.24 -1.84 -3.74
N GLN A 40 7.86 -3.11 -3.88
CA GLN A 40 6.90 -3.53 -4.91
C GLN A 40 5.53 -2.87 -4.71
N LEU A 41 5.06 -2.78 -3.47
CA LEU A 41 3.80 -2.12 -3.14
C LEU A 41 3.83 -0.62 -3.51
N ASP A 42 4.91 0.08 -3.17
CA ASP A 42 5.10 1.50 -3.47
C ASP A 42 5.20 1.76 -4.99
N GLU A 43 5.97 0.93 -5.70
CA GLU A 43 6.07 1.04 -7.16
C GLU A 43 4.72 0.78 -7.84
N GLN A 44 3.96 -0.21 -7.36
CA GLN A 44 2.61 -0.46 -7.86
C GLN A 44 1.68 0.72 -7.59
N ALA A 45 1.73 1.31 -6.40
CA ALA A 45 0.87 2.45 -6.04
C ALA A 45 1.11 3.61 -7.02
N ARG A 46 2.37 3.97 -7.24
CA ARG A 46 2.78 5.02 -8.19
C ARG A 46 2.38 4.70 -9.63
N GLN A 47 2.54 3.46 -10.06
CA GLN A 47 2.10 3.03 -11.40
C GLN A 47 0.59 3.17 -11.57
N TYR A 48 -0.20 2.79 -10.56
CA TYR A 48 -1.64 2.95 -10.60
C TYR A 48 -2.05 4.41 -10.54
N HIS A 49 -1.44 5.24 -9.68
CA HIS A 49 -1.72 6.67 -9.65
C HIS A 49 -1.58 7.31 -11.03
N ALA A 50 -0.47 7.02 -11.73
CA ALA A 50 -0.26 7.52 -13.08
C ALA A 50 -1.35 7.05 -14.07
N ARG A 51 -1.87 5.83 -13.91
CA ARG A 51 -3.00 5.32 -14.71
C ARG A 51 -4.33 5.96 -14.32
N LEU A 52 -4.51 6.28 -13.04
CA LEU A 52 -5.73 6.84 -12.46
C LEU A 52 -5.86 8.35 -12.71
N ASP A 53 -4.75 9.06 -12.98
CA ASP A 53 -4.70 10.49 -13.22
C ASP A 53 -5.70 10.95 -14.33
N GLY A 54 -5.87 10.12 -15.36
CA GLY A 54 -6.82 10.34 -16.46
C GLY A 54 -8.08 9.47 -16.42
N ALA A 55 -8.27 8.63 -15.39
CA ALA A 55 -9.39 7.72 -15.30
C ALA A 55 -10.69 8.45 -14.94
N LYS A 56 -11.77 8.20 -15.71
CA LYS A 56 -13.11 8.71 -15.42
C LYS A 56 -13.96 7.72 -14.63
N ASP A 57 -13.61 6.43 -14.74
CA ASP A 57 -14.35 5.31 -14.18
C ASP A 57 -13.73 4.81 -12.87
N GLU A 58 -14.54 4.12 -12.07
CA GLU A 58 -14.12 3.54 -10.79
C GLU A 58 -13.43 2.18 -10.98
N GLN A 59 -13.66 1.47 -12.10
CA GLN A 59 -13.03 0.17 -12.40
C GLN A 59 -11.50 0.14 -12.22
N PRO A 60 -10.71 1.06 -12.79
CA PRO A 60 -9.26 1.03 -12.61
C PRO A 60 -8.85 1.27 -11.16
N PHE A 61 -9.66 1.98 -10.36
CA PHE A 61 -9.40 2.14 -8.93
C PHE A 61 -9.66 0.85 -8.17
N VAL A 62 -10.73 0.11 -8.50
CA VAL A 62 -11.02 -1.20 -7.91
C VAL A 62 -9.85 -2.15 -8.15
N GLU A 63 -9.40 -2.27 -9.40
CA GLU A 63 -8.24 -3.11 -9.74
C GLU A 63 -6.96 -2.68 -9.04
N ALA A 64 -6.68 -1.37 -8.99
CA ALA A 64 -5.52 -0.84 -8.30
C ALA A 64 -5.54 -1.21 -6.82
N ILE A 65 -6.67 -0.97 -6.15
CA ILE A 65 -6.83 -1.24 -4.72
C ILE A 65 -6.76 -2.74 -4.42
N ASP A 66 -7.36 -3.60 -5.24
CA ASP A 66 -7.25 -5.05 -5.11
C ASP A 66 -5.79 -5.53 -5.21
N LYS A 67 -5.03 -4.96 -6.15
CA LYS A 67 -3.62 -5.31 -6.35
C LYS A 67 -2.73 -4.81 -5.22
N LEU A 68 -2.96 -3.58 -4.75
CA LEU A 68 -2.25 -3.02 -3.60
C LEU A 68 -2.57 -3.75 -2.30
N GLU A 69 -3.81 -4.16 -2.10
CA GLU A 69 -4.23 -4.94 -0.93
C GLU A 69 -3.50 -6.28 -0.90
N ALA A 70 -3.46 -7.00 -2.02
CA ALA A 70 -2.72 -8.25 -2.14
C ALA A 70 -1.20 -8.06 -1.92
N ALA A 71 -0.60 -6.98 -2.42
CA ALA A 71 0.81 -6.67 -2.19
C ALA A 71 1.07 -6.29 -0.70
N SER A 72 0.16 -5.57 -0.07
CA SER A 72 0.24 -5.21 1.34
C SER A 72 0.07 -6.41 2.26
N ASP A 73 -0.79 -7.36 1.89
CA ASP A 73 -0.96 -8.62 2.63
C ASP A 73 0.31 -9.48 2.57
N ARG A 74 1.01 -9.50 1.42
CA ARG A 74 2.34 -10.11 1.33
C ARG A 74 3.36 -9.41 2.22
N ALA A 75 3.38 -8.07 2.24
CA ALA A 75 4.27 -7.31 3.12
C ALA A 75 3.98 -7.61 4.60
N LYS A 76 2.70 -7.65 4.99
CA LYS A 76 2.25 -8.04 6.34
C LYS A 76 2.70 -9.45 6.69
N THR A 77 2.52 -10.40 5.78
CA THR A 77 2.94 -11.80 5.97
C THR A 77 4.46 -11.91 6.09
N ALA A 78 5.23 -11.20 5.27
CA ALA A 78 6.69 -11.14 5.38
C ALA A 78 7.14 -10.53 6.71
N CYS A 79 6.46 -9.46 7.16
CA CYS A 79 6.70 -8.81 8.44
C CYS A 79 6.44 -9.74 9.62
N GLN A 80 5.34 -10.50 9.60
CA GLN A 80 5.02 -11.49 10.62
C GLN A 80 6.00 -12.67 10.64
N ASN A 81 6.38 -13.18 9.46
CA ASN A 81 7.31 -14.31 9.33
C ASN A 81 8.75 -13.95 9.74
N ALA A 82 9.15 -12.70 9.60
CA ALA A 82 10.50 -12.27 9.94
C ALA A 82 10.81 -12.27 11.45
N GLY A 83 9.79 -12.36 12.31
CA GLY A 83 9.92 -12.53 13.76
C GLY A 83 10.43 -11.30 14.53
N LYS A 84 11.56 -10.71 14.10
CA LYS A 84 12.13 -9.46 14.63
C LYS A 84 12.09 -8.39 13.54
N VAL A 85 10.95 -7.71 13.44
CA VAL A 85 10.81 -6.45 12.69
C VAL A 85 10.58 -5.33 13.68
N ASP A 86 11.09 -4.15 13.37
CA ASP A 86 10.85 -2.95 14.17
C ASP A 86 9.34 -2.71 14.35
N HIS A 87 8.91 -2.39 15.56
CA HIS A 87 7.50 -2.19 15.87
C HIS A 87 6.88 -1.04 15.05
N THR A 88 7.69 -0.03 14.71
CA THR A 88 7.30 1.09 13.86
C THR A 88 6.94 0.62 12.46
N VAL A 89 7.79 -0.22 11.87
CA VAL A 89 7.57 -0.80 10.54
C VAL A 89 6.38 -1.73 10.55
N GLN A 90 6.25 -2.59 11.56
CA GLN A 90 5.10 -3.48 11.69
C GLN A 90 3.78 -2.69 11.76
N THR A 91 3.74 -1.65 12.59
CA THR A 91 2.56 -0.78 12.73
C THR A 91 2.23 -0.07 11.43
N ALA A 92 3.24 0.45 10.72
CA ALA A 92 3.05 1.12 9.45
C ALA A 92 2.55 0.17 8.35
N VAL A 93 3.07 -1.07 8.28
CA VAL A 93 2.58 -2.11 7.36
C VAL A 93 1.12 -2.46 7.64
N MET A 94 0.76 -2.66 8.91
CA MET A 94 -0.62 -2.96 9.30
C MET A 94 -1.56 -1.80 8.98
N ARG A 95 -1.11 -0.55 9.17
CA ARG A 95 -1.88 0.63 8.82
C ARG A 95 -2.13 0.73 7.31
N ALA A 96 -1.10 0.59 6.49
CA ALA A 96 -1.22 0.62 5.03
C ALA A 96 -2.20 -0.46 4.54
N HIS A 97 -2.07 -1.69 5.04
CA HIS A 97 -2.99 -2.79 4.71
C HIS A 97 -4.43 -2.48 5.17
N ALA A 98 -4.63 -1.95 6.37
CA ALA A 98 -5.96 -1.61 6.87
C ALA A 98 -6.63 -0.50 6.04
N GLU A 99 -5.88 0.52 5.62
CA GLU A 99 -6.38 1.60 4.77
C GLU A 99 -6.82 1.07 3.39
N LEU A 100 -6.00 0.22 2.77
CA LEU A 100 -6.33 -0.42 1.49
C LEU A 100 -7.50 -1.39 1.59
N SER A 101 -7.58 -2.18 2.67
CA SER A 101 -8.68 -3.10 2.92
C SER A 101 -10.01 -2.36 3.11
N GLN A 102 -10.01 -1.24 3.85
CA GLN A 102 -11.17 -0.37 3.99
C GLN A 102 -11.57 0.31 2.68
N LEU A 103 -10.60 0.64 1.83
CA LEU A 103 -10.83 1.16 0.50
C LEU A 103 -11.51 0.14 -0.40
N LYS A 104 -11.01 -1.10 -0.40
CA LYS A 104 -11.58 -2.23 -1.14
C LYS A 104 -13.01 -2.52 -0.71
N HIS A 105 -13.26 -2.60 0.60
CA HIS A 105 -14.60 -2.83 1.17
C HIS A 105 -15.63 -1.74 0.87
N ARG A 106 -15.18 -0.55 0.45
CA ARG A 106 -16.08 0.52 0.01
C ARG A 106 -16.40 0.51 -1.47
N LEU A 107 -15.62 -0.25 -2.23
CA LEU A 107 -15.71 -0.34 -3.67
C LEU A 107 -16.40 -1.62 -4.15
N HIS A 108 -16.33 -2.67 -3.34
CA HIS A 108 -17.11 -3.91 -3.46
C HIS A 108 -18.34 -3.84 -2.57
#